data_AF-A0A7J8MVL8-F1
#
_entry.id   AF-A0A7J8MVL8-F1
#
_cell.length_a   1.000
_cell.length_b   1.000
_cell.length_c   1.000
_cell.angle_alpha   90.00
_cell.angle_beta   90.00
_cell.angle_gamma   90.00
#
_symmetry.space_group_name_H-M   'P 1'
#
loop_
_entity.id
_entity.type
_entity.pdbx_description
1 polymer ?
#
loop_
_entity_poly.entity_id
_entity_poly.type
_entity_poly.pdbx_seq_one_letter_code
_entity_poly.pdbx_strand_id
1 'polypeptide(L)'
;VFVAAIRNRNLKLPENPLELYEIDKDKEAALEDDFLPHRDVYRFLDKAAIKTASEKPNPWKLCRVTQVENAKILLGMTPVFACTIIMTLCLAQLQTFSVQQGLTMDTTIVGSFHIPPASLPIIPVVFLIFIIPFYDQIAVPLLRKVTGHVTGISHLQRIGVGLILSSISMATASIMEVKRKSVARDHNMLDALPVLQPLPISVFWLSFQYFIFGIADMFTYVGLLEFFYSEAPQGLKTVSTCFLWTSMALGYYLSTILVQIVNRATKHITNSGGWLAGNNINKNHLNLFYLLLALLSLVNFCVYLFVSSRYKYRSKN
;
A
#
# COMPACT_ATOMS: atom_id res chain seq x y z
N VAL A 1 15.32 -21.23 -5.11
CA VAL A 1 13.99 -21.88 -4.91
C VAL A 1 13.10 -21.81 -6.12
N PHE A 2 12.57 -20.64 -6.53
CA PHE A 2 11.61 -20.56 -7.65
C PHE A 2 12.11 -21.22 -8.95
N VAL A 3 13.36 -20.98 -9.34
CA VAL A 3 13.99 -21.61 -10.52
C VAL A 3 14.07 -23.13 -10.37
N ALA A 4 14.48 -23.63 -9.20
CA ALA A 4 14.58 -25.07 -8.92
C ALA A 4 13.19 -25.74 -8.93
N ALA A 5 12.15 -25.09 -8.38
CA ALA A 5 10.79 -25.60 -8.41
C ALA A 5 10.24 -25.70 -9.85
N ILE A 6 10.50 -24.70 -10.70
CA ILE A 6 10.09 -24.70 -12.11
C ILE A 6 10.83 -25.79 -12.88
N ARG A 7 12.14 -25.96 -12.64
CA ARG A 7 12.95 -27.01 -13.25
C ARG A 7 12.45 -28.41 -12.89
N ASN A 8 12.12 -28.60 -11.61
CA ASN A 8 11.67 -29.88 -11.07
C ASN A 8 10.15 -30.07 -11.20
N ARG A 9 9.45 -29.24 -11.99
CA ARG A 9 7.97 -29.24 -12.07
C ARG A 9 7.37 -30.58 -12.50
N ASN A 10 8.10 -31.39 -13.26
CA ASN A 10 7.65 -32.69 -13.76
C ASN A 10 7.87 -33.83 -12.76
N LEU A 11 8.59 -33.60 -11.65
CA LEU A 11 8.81 -34.62 -10.63
C LEU A 11 7.55 -34.80 -9.76
N LYS A 12 7.29 -36.06 -9.37
CA LYS A 12 6.24 -36.38 -8.40
C LYS A 12 6.70 -35.98 -7.01
N LEU A 13 5.81 -35.33 -6.26
CA LEU A 13 6.06 -34.98 -4.86
C LEU A 13 6.00 -36.25 -4.02
N PRO A 14 6.96 -36.50 -3.13
CA PRO A 14 6.89 -37.60 -2.19
C PRO A 14 5.70 -37.41 -1.23
N GLU A 15 5.05 -38.51 -0.85
CA GLU A 15 3.91 -38.50 0.09
C GLU A 15 4.38 -38.21 1.53
N ASN A 16 5.63 -38.56 1.85
CA ASN A 16 6.23 -38.33 3.16
C ASN A 16 7.11 -37.07 3.14
N PRO A 17 6.80 -36.01 3.92
CA PRO A 17 7.61 -34.79 3.99
C PRO A 17 9.06 -35.00 4.43
N LEU A 18 9.34 -36.13 5.11
CA LEU A 18 10.67 -36.52 5.57
C LEU A 18 11.62 -36.92 4.43
N GLU A 19 11.11 -37.18 3.22
CA GLU A 19 11.92 -37.49 2.05
C GLU A 19 12.46 -36.25 1.32
N LEU A 20 12.02 -35.06 1.74
CA LEU A 20 12.52 -33.79 1.21
C LEU A 20 13.91 -33.47 1.77
N TYR A 21 14.74 -32.80 0.97
CA TYR A 21 16.11 -32.49 1.33
C TYR A 21 16.21 -31.44 2.44
N GLU A 22 16.74 -31.84 3.60
CA GLU A 22 17.15 -30.98 4.71
C GLU A 22 18.54 -31.43 5.21
N ILE A 23 19.28 -30.53 5.87
CA ILE A 23 20.59 -30.88 6.44
C ILE A 23 20.38 -31.66 7.75
N ASP A 24 21.19 -32.68 8.02
CA ASP A 24 21.22 -33.36 9.32
C ASP A 24 21.47 -32.35 10.44
N LYS A 25 20.62 -32.37 11.48
CA LYS A 25 20.68 -31.44 12.63
C LYS A 25 22.05 -31.38 13.32
N ASP A 26 22.87 -32.41 13.14
CA ASP A 26 24.16 -32.59 13.81
C ASP A 26 25.35 -31.92 13.09
N LYS A 27 25.18 -31.37 11.87
CA LYS A 27 26.27 -30.68 11.16
C LYS A 27 26.29 -29.18 11.47
N GLU A 28 27.14 -28.84 12.45
CA GLU A 28 27.75 -27.53 12.74
C GLU A 28 26.87 -26.27 12.55
N ALA A 29 26.40 -25.75 13.69
CA ALA A 29 26.03 -24.34 13.90
C ALA A 29 24.76 -23.79 13.22
N ALA A 30 23.73 -24.59 12.98
CA ALA A 30 22.38 -24.06 12.73
C ALA A 30 21.62 -23.95 14.07
N LEU A 31 21.36 -22.72 14.52
CA LEU A 31 20.43 -22.47 15.63
C LEU A 31 19.10 -23.17 15.29
N GLU A 32 18.45 -23.84 16.25
CA GLU A 32 17.16 -24.52 16.01
C GLU A 32 16.09 -23.57 15.41
N ASP A 33 16.27 -22.26 15.61
CA ASP A 33 15.46 -21.16 15.06
C ASP A 33 15.53 -21.00 13.52
N ASP A 34 16.52 -21.65 12.87
CA ASP A 34 16.64 -21.65 11.41
C ASP A 34 15.75 -22.71 10.74
N PHE A 35 15.28 -23.75 11.43
CA PHE A 35 14.48 -24.80 10.80
C PHE A 35 12.99 -24.47 10.81
N LEU A 36 12.36 -24.52 9.63
CA LEU A 36 10.92 -24.33 9.49
C LEU A 36 10.21 -25.67 9.29
N PRO A 37 9.10 -25.94 10.02
CA PRO A 37 8.29 -27.13 9.77
C PRO A 37 7.64 -27.02 8.40
N HIS A 38 7.56 -28.15 7.70
CA HIS A 38 6.92 -28.25 6.40
C HIS A 38 5.43 -27.85 6.47
N ARG A 39 4.98 -27.07 5.49
CA ARG A 39 3.56 -26.66 5.35
C ARG A 39 2.97 -27.11 4.02
N ASP A 40 1.72 -27.58 4.06
CA ASP A 40 0.94 -27.95 2.87
C ASP A 40 0.48 -26.77 1.98
N VAL A 41 1.03 -25.56 2.21
CA VAL A 41 0.71 -24.37 1.42
C VAL A 41 1.72 -24.23 0.28
N TYR A 42 1.25 -23.92 -0.93
CA TYR A 42 2.09 -23.79 -2.14
C TYR A 42 2.97 -25.02 -2.44
N ARG A 43 2.38 -26.22 -2.42
CA ARG A 43 3.07 -27.52 -2.60
C ARG A 43 3.93 -27.63 -3.86
N PHE A 44 3.67 -26.82 -4.88
CA PHE A 44 4.50 -26.79 -6.08
C PHE A 44 5.95 -26.33 -5.79
N LEU A 45 6.19 -25.53 -4.75
CA LEU A 45 7.52 -25.08 -4.35
C LEU A 45 8.34 -26.20 -3.68
N ASP A 46 7.69 -27.20 -3.10
CA ASP A 46 8.35 -28.36 -2.47
C ASP A 46 9.13 -29.21 -3.47
N LYS A 47 8.80 -29.10 -4.76
CA LYS A 47 9.56 -29.72 -5.84
C LYS A 47 11.01 -29.25 -5.91
N ALA A 48 11.32 -28.07 -5.37
CA ALA A 48 12.70 -27.57 -5.28
C ALA A 48 13.56 -28.37 -4.27
N ALA A 49 12.93 -29.11 -3.34
CA ALA A 49 13.62 -29.90 -2.33
C ALA A 49 13.65 -31.42 -2.63
N ILE A 50 13.24 -31.83 -3.84
CA ILE A 50 13.31 -33.24 -4.27
C ILE A 50 14.77 -33.60 -4.61
N LYS A 51 15.29 -34.63 -3.94
CA LYS A 51 16.65 -35.15 -4.17
C LYS A 51 16.66 -36.09 -5.38
N THR A 52 17.24 -35.66 -6.50
CA THR A 52 17.51 -36.54 -7.65
C THR A 52 18.86 -37.24 -7.45
N ALA A 53 18.94 -38.55 -7.72
CA ALA A 53 19.97 -39.47 -7.25
C ALA A 53 21.43 -39.28 -7.74
N SER A 54 21.84 -38.13 -8.29
CA SER A 54 23.20 -38.02 -8.88
C SER A 54 23.76 -36.61 -9.11
N GLU A 55 23.45 -35.59 -8.29
CA GLU A 55 24.03 -34.25 -8.52
C GLU A 55 24.59 -33.59 -7.26
N LYS A 56 25.75 -32.91 -7.41
CA LYS A 56 26.38 -32.05 -6.42
C LYS A 56 25.39 -30.97 -5.93
N PRO A 57 25.44 -30.55 -4.65
CA PRO A 57 24.53 -29.54 -4.12
C PRO A 57 24.76 -28.20 -4.83
N ASN A 58 23.84 -27.87 -5.75
CA ASN A 58 23.78 -26.57 -6.42
C ASN A 58 22.49 -25.85 -5.96
N PRO A 59 22.59 -24.65 -5.36
CA PRO A 59 21.43 -23.87 -4.89
C PRO A 59 20.35 -23.60 -5.96
N TRP A 60 20.73 -23.65 -7.25
CA TRP A 60 19.84 -23.46 -8.39
C TRP A 60 19.11 -24.74 -8.84
N LYS A 61 19.47 -25.90 -8.29
CA LYS A 61 18.90 -27.21 -8.63
C LYS A 61 18.26 -27.93 -7.43
N LEU A 62 18.85 -27.77 -6.25
CA LEU A 62 18.38 -28.38 -5.00
C LEU A 62 18.35 -27.31 -3.90
N CYS A 63 17.21 -27.16 -3.25
CA CYS A 63 17.00 -26.24 -2.13
C CYS A 63 16.63 -27.03 -0.87
N ARG A 64 16.97 -26.48 0.30
CA ARG A 64 16.55 -27.03 1.60
C ARG A 64 15.05 -26.80 1.83
N VAL A 65 14.38 -27.67 2.59
CA VAL A 65 12.98 -27.47 3.01
C VAL A 65 12.82 -26.11 3.67
N THR A 66 13.72 -25.74 4.57
CA THR A 66 13.78 -24.41 5.20
C THR A 66 13.79 -23.25 4.18
N GLN A 67 14.60 -23.35 3.12
CA GLN A 67 14.65 -22.33 2.08
C GLN A 67 13.36 -22.28 1.25
N VAL A 68 12.74 -23.44 1.02
CA VAL A 68 11.45 -23.55 0.35
C VAL A 68 10.35 -22.89 1.19
N GLU A 69 10.29 -23.17 2.48
CA GLU A 69 9.32 -22.57 3.40
C GLU A 69 9.50 -21.04 3.50
N ASN A 70 10.75 -20.55 3.56
CA ASN A 70 11.03 -19.11 3.47
C ASN A 70 10.48 -18.48 2.18
N ALA A 71 10.60 -19.17 1.04
CA ALA A 71 10.06 -18.69 -0.23
C ALA A 71 8.52 -18.76 -0.29
N LYS A 72 7.90 -19.78 0.33
CA LYS A 72 6.44 -19.89 0.47
C LYS A 72 5.87 -18.73 1.29
N ILE A 73 6.55 -18.36 2.38
CA ILE A 73 6.18 -17.21 3.21
C ILE A 73 6.21 -15.93 2.37
N LEU A 74 7.34 -15.63 1.73
CA LEU A 74 7.46 -14.43 0.88
C LEU A 74 6.40 -14.38 -0.23
N LEU A 75 6.10 -15.54 -0.85
CA LEU A 75 5.05 -15.63 -1.86
C LEU A 75 3.65 -15.35 -1.27
N GLY A 76 3.37 -15.84 -0.06
CA GLY A 76 2.12 -15.55 0.65
C GLY A 76 1.94 -14.09 1.04
N MET A 77 3.03 -13.37 1.29
CA MET A 77 3.03 -11.95 1.63
C MET A 77 2.92 -11.03 0.41
N THR A 78 3.34 -11.50 -0.76
CA THR A 78 3.37 -10.70 -2.01
C THR A 78 1.99 -10.10 -2.38
N PRO A 79 0.86 -10.85 -2.30
CA PRO A 79 -0.46 -10.28 -2.55
C PRO A 79 -0.87 -9.16 -1.58
N VAL A 80 -0.47 -9.26 -0.31
CA VAL A 80 -0.70 -8.21 0.70
C VAL A 80 0.02 -6.92 0.30
N PHE A 81 1.29 -7.04 -0.12
CA PHE A 81 2.07 -5.93 -0.66
C PHE A 81 1.50 -5.35 -1.96
N ALA A 82 0.99 -6.20 -2.86
CA ALA A 82 0.40 -5.72 -4.10
C ALA A 82 -0.81 -4.79 -3.83
N CYS A 83 -1.58 -5.06 -2.76
CA CYS A 83 -2.70 -4.22 -2.36
C CYS A 83 -2.26 -2.84 -1.86
N THR A 84 -1.02 -2.67 -1.37
CA THR A 84 -0.52 -1.36 -0.91
C THR A 84 -0.04 -0.44 -2.05
N ILE A 85 0.12 -0.98 -3.26
CA ILE A 85 0.49 -0.21 -4.46
C ILE A 85 -0.57 0.87 -4.76
N ILE A 86 -1.86 0.51 -4.68
CA ILE A 86 -2.97 1.44 -4.94
C ILE A 86 -3.02 2.57 -3.91
N MET A 87 -2.65 2.28 -2.67
CA MET A 87 -2.59 3.30 -1.64
C MET A 87 -1.45 4.31 -1.91
N THR A 88 -0.29 3.84 -2.35
CA THR A 88 0.80 4.75 -2.74
C THR A 88 0.42 5.59 -3.96
N LEU A 89 -0.33 5.01 -4.91
CA LEU A 89 -0.87 5.77 -6.04
C LEU A 89 -1.74 6.95 -5.55
N CYS A 90 -2.57 6.73 -4.54
CA CYS A 90 -3.37 7.80 -3.91
C CYS A 90 -2.49 8.86 -3.23
N LEU A 91 -1.43 8.43 -2.53
CA LEU A 91 -0.44 9.35 -1.95
C LEU A 91 0.20 10.25 -3.02
N ALA A 92 0.53 9.71 -4.18
CA ALA A 92 1.10 10.48 -5.28
C ALA A 92 0.17 11.62 -5.74
N GLN A 93 -1.15 11.41 -5.71
CA GLN A 93 -2.11 12.47 -6.08
C GLN A 93 -2.21 13.57 -5.03
N LEU A 94 -2.14 13.18 -3.76
CA LEU A 94 -2.11 14.13 -2.64
C LEU A 94 -0.86 15.02 -2.66
N GLN A 95 0.25 14.54 -3.22
CA GLN A 95 1.47 15.33 -3.40
C GLN A 95 1.47 16.20 -4.66
N THR A 96 0.57 15.94 -5.62
CA THR A 96 0.58 16.58 -6.94
C THR A 96 -0.71 17.36 -7.18
N PHE A 97 -1.80 16.71 -7.57
CA PHE A 97 -3.06 17.39 -7.89
C PHE A 97 -3.66 18.14 -6.71
N SER A 98 -3.49 17.65 -5.48
CA SER A 98 -3.97 18.38 -4.30
C SER A 98 -3.19 19.67 -4.04
N VAL A 99 -1.89 19.69 -4.37
CA VAL A 99 -1.09 20.93 -4.37
C VAL A 99 -1.58 21.87 -5.47
N GLN A 100 -1.89 21.34 -6.67
CA GLN A 100 -2.45 22.14 -7.76
C GLN A 100 -3.83 22.72 -7.42
N GLN A 101 -4.69 21.99 -6.71
CA GLN A 101 -5.94 22.54 -6.18
C GLN A 101 -5.64 23.70 -5.23
N GLY A 102 -4.70 23.51 -4.30
CA GLY A 102 -4.28 24.54 -3.35
C GLY A 102 -3.77 25.83 -4.01
N LEU A 103 -3.11 25.74 -5.18
CA LEU A 103 -2.67 26.92 -5.97
C LEU A 103 -3.82 27.80 -6.48
N THR A 104 -5.03 27.26 -6.56
CA THR A 104 -6.23 28.00 -7.00
C THR A 104 -7.10 28.51 -5.85
N MET A 105 -6.78 28.12 -4.61
CA MET A 105 -7.60 28.40 -3.43
C MET A 105 -7.02 29.56 -2.65
N ASP A 106 -7.83 30.13 -1.75
CA ASP A 106 -7.36 31.14 -0.81
C ASP A 106 -6.41 30.49 0.22
N THR A 107 -5.16 30.92 0.21
CA THR A 107 -4.09 30.42 1.06
C THR A 107 -3.93 31.20 2.36
N THR A 108 -4.80 32.19 2.61
CA THR A 108 -4.79 32.97 3.84
C THR A 108 -5.20 32.09 5.03
N ILE A 109 -4.35 32.04 6.08
CA ILE A 109 -4.67 31.32 7.32
C ILE A 109 -5.13 32.30 8.40
N VAL A 110 -4.31 33.30 8.73
CA VAL A 110 -4.61 34.32 9.75
C VAL A 110 -4.05 35.66 9.27
N GLY A 111 -4.92 36.67 9.19
CA GLY A 111 -4.52 38.03 8.81
C GLY A 111 -3.84 38.05 7.43
N SER A 112 -2.56 38.45 7.39
CA SER A 112 -1.74 38.51 6.17
C SER A 112 -0.83 37.29 5.96
N PHE A 113 -0.98 36.23 6.76
CA PHE A 113 -0.16 35.03 6.62
C PHE A 113 -0.75 34.07 5.58
N HIS A 114 0.01 33.84 4.50
CA HIS A 114 -0.35 32.94 3.42
C HIS A 114 0.53 31.68 3.44
N ILE A 115 -0.09 30.51 3.41
CA ILE A 115 0.64 29.24 3.33
C ILE A 115 0.96 28.87 1.88
N PRO A 116 2.22 28.55 1.53
CA PRO A 116 2.54 28.07 0.18
C PRO A 116 1.82 26.75 -0.10
N PRO A 117 1.08 26.58 -1.21
CA PRO A 117 0.39 25.33 -1.52
C PRO A 117 1.31 24.11 -1.60
N ALA A 118 2.57 24.30 -1.98
CA ALA A 118 3.59 23.24 -1.98
C ALA A 118 3.92 22.71 -0.58
N SER A 119 3.58 23.45 0.48
CA SER A 119 3.75 23.01 1.87
C SER A 119 2.55 22.23 2.43
N LEU A 120 1.42 22.16 1.71
CA LEU A 120 0.23 21.41 2.16
C LEU A 120 0.48 19.92 2.49
N PRO A 121 1.40 19.20 1.82
CA PRO A 121 1.75 17.83 2.21
C PRO A 121 2.36 17.69 3.62
N ILE A 122 2.64 18.79 4.33
CA ILE A 122 3.00 18.74 5.77
C ILE A 122 1.81 18.42 6.66
N ILE A 123 0.57 18.70 6.21
CA ILE A 123 -0.64 18.56 7.01
C ILE A 123 -0.82 17.12 7.53
N PRO A 124 -0.74 16.06 6.68
CA PRO A 124 -0.76 14.68 7.17
C PRO A 124 0.32 14.39 8.21
N VAL A 125 1.53 14.91 8.03
CA VAL A 125 2.66 14.68 8.95
C VAL A 125 2.37 15.29 10.32
N VAL A 126 1.84 16.50 10.37
CA VAL A 126 1.43 17.15 11.63
C VAL A 126 0.37 16.31 12.33
N PHE A 127 -0.65 15.83 11.60
CA PHE A 127 -1.67 14.97 12.19
C PHE A 127 -1.10 13.65 12.71
N LEU A 128 -0.19 13.02 11.98
CA LEU A 128 0.50 11.80 12.42
C LEU A 128 1.23 11.99 13.76
N ILE A 129 1.90 13.13 13.95
CA ILE A 129 2.59 13.45 15.22
C ILE A 129 1.64 13.43 16.41
N PHE A 130 0.38 13.85 16.25
CA PHE A 130 -0.61 13.83 17.33
C PHE A 130 -1.35 12.49 17.44
N ILE A 131 -1.65 11.86 16.30
CA ILE A 131 -2.47 10.64 16.26
C ILE A 131 -1.68 9.42 16.73
N ILE A 132 -0.38 9.33 16.45
CA ILE A 132 0.46 8.20 16.88
C ILE A 132 0.47 8.08 18.42
N PRO A 133 0.84 9.13 19.19
CA PRO A 133 0.79 9.07 20.65
C PRO A 133 -0.60 8.75 21.20
N PHE A 134 -1.65 9.36 20.60
CA PHE A 134 -3.03 9.07 20.99
C PHE A 134 -3.39 7.60 20.77
N TYR A 135 -3.03 7.04 19.61
CA TYR A 135 -3.27 5.64 19.29
C TYR A 135 -2.53 4.71 20.24
N ASP A 136 -1.24 4.94 20.48
CA ASP A 136 -0.41 4.07 21.31
C ASP A 136 -0.77 4.15 22.80
N GLN A 137 -1.09 5.34 23.32
CA GLN A 137 -1.36 5.53 24.75
C GLN A 137 -2.82 5.27 25.14
N ILE A 138 -3.77 5.48 24.22
CA ILE A 138 -5.20 5.41 24.55
C ILE A 138 -5.87 4.27 23.79
N ALA A 139 -5.74 4.24 22.46
CA ALA A 139 -6.46 3.24 21.65
C ALA A 139 -5.91 1.82 21.89
N VAL A 140 -4.60 1.61 21.93
CA VAL A 140 -4.00 0.28 22.11
C VAL A 140 -4.37 -0.34 23.46
N PRO A 141 -4.27 0.35 24.62
CA PRO A 141 -4.69 -0.23 25.90
C PRO A 141 -6.19 -0.55 25.96
N LEU A 142 -7.04 0.29 25.36
CA LEU A 142 -8.48 0.05 25.28
C LEU A 142 -8.80 -1.15 24.39
N LEU A 143 -8.23 -1.19 23.19
CA LEU A 143 -8.41 -2.29 22.25
C LEU A 143 -7.89 -3.59 22.84
N ARG A 144 -6.74 -3.58 23.54
CA ARG A 144 -6.20 -4.76 24.21
C ARG A 144 -7.15 -5.33 25.27
N LYS A 145 -7.89 -4.48 25.99
CA LYS A 145 -8.91 -4.94 26.96
C LYS A 145 -10.09 -5.64 26.27
N VAL A 146 -10.42 -5.23 25.04
CA VAL A 146 -11.58 -5.77 24.30
C VAL A 146 -11.21 -6.98 23.45
N THR A 147 -10.09 -6.94 22.73
CA THR A 147 -9.68 -7.95 21.75
C THR A 147 -8.74 -9.01 22.32
N GLY A 148 -8.15 -8.75 23.50
CA GLY A 148 -7.13 -9.60 24.10
C GLY A 148 -5.80 -9.64 23.34
N HIS A 149 -5.66 -8.92 22.23
CA HIS A 149 -4.43 -8.89 21.43
C HIS A 149 -3.42 -7.89 22.02
N VAL A 150 -2.13 -8.28 22.08
CA VAL A 150 -1.06 -7.45 22.66
C VAL A 150 -0.95 -6.09 21.94
N THR A 151 -1.22 -6.06 20.64
CA THR A 151 -1.23 -4.87 19.78
C THR A 151 -2.62 -4.23 19.63
N GLY A 152 -3.64 -4.69 20.37
CA GLY A 152 -5.03 -4.22 20.27
C GLY A 152 -5.79 -4.74 19.04
N ILE A 153 -5.21 -4.73 17.85
CA ILE A 153 -5.80 -5.32 16.63
C ILE A 153 -4.73 -6.08 15.83
N SER A 154 -5.13 -7.06 15.03
CA SER A 154 -4.20 -7.84 14.22
C SER A 154 -3.53 -6.97 13.13
N HIS A 155 -2.34 -7.35 12.70
CA HIS A 155 -1.59 -6.58 11.70
C HIS A 155 -2.35 -6.48 10.36
N LEU A 156 -3.00 -7.56 9.91
CA LEU A 156 -3.84 -7.52 8.71
C LEU A 156 -5.09 -6.62 8.89
N GLN A 157 -5.70 -6.57 10.08
CA GLN A 157 -6.81 -5.64 10.33
C GLN A 157 -6.35 -4.18 10.26
N ARG A 158 -5.15 -3.85 10.79
CA ARG A 158 -4.56 -2.50 10.67
C ARG A 158 -4.41 -2.10 9.21
N ILE A 159 -3.83 -2.97 8.38
CA ILE A 159 -3.68 -2.74 6.93
C ILE A 159 -5.06 -2.55 6.27
N GLY A 160 -6.04 -3.39 6.61
CA GLY A 160 -7.40 -3.26 6.09
C GLY A 160 -8.05 -1.91 6.42
N VAL A 161 -7.93 -1.44 7.66
CA VAL A 161 -8.42 -0.12 8.10
C VAL A 161 -7.78 0.99 7.27
N GLY A 162 -6.47 0.94 7.06
CA GLY A 162 -5.79 1.95 6.26
C GLY A 162 -6.23 1.94 4.78
N LEU A 163 -6.42 0.77 4.17
CA LEU A 163 -6.88 0.67 2.78
C LEU A 163 -8.29 1.23 2.57
N ILE A 164 -9.23 0.97 3.48
CA ILE A 164 -10.58 1.55 3.38
C ILE A 164 -10.57 3.06 3.65
N LEU A 165 -9.76 3.54 4.60
CA LEU A 165 -9.60 4.97 4.84
C LEU A 165 -8.96 5.69 3.66
N SER A 166 -8.05 5.05 2.92
CA SER A 166 -7.51 5.59 1.67
C SER A 166 -8.61 5.79 0.62
N SER A 167 -9.55 4.85 0.49
CA SER A 167 -10.72 5.00 -0.40
C SER A 167 -11.63 6.16 0.05
N ILE A 168 -11.91 6.25 1.35
CA ILE A 168 -12.70 7.34 1.93
C ILE A 168 -12.02 8.69 1.69
N SER A 169 -10.70 8.80 1.88
CA SER A 169 -9.94 10.02 1.61
C SER A 169 -10.08 10.47 0.16
N MET A 170 -9.96 9.57 -0.81
CA MET A 170 -10.15 9.90 -2.23
C MET A 170 -11.60 10.30 -2.54
N ALA A 171 -12.59 9.68 -1.89
CA ALA A 171 -13.98 10.09 -2.01
C ALA A 171 -14.18 11.51 -1.45
N THR A 172 -13.61 11.82 -0.28
CA THR A 172 -13.60 13.17 0.29
C THR A 172 -12.92 14.16 -0.65
N ALA A 173 -11.78 13.81 -1.26
CA ALA A 173 -11.09 14.64 -2.24
C ALA A 173 -11.97 14.95 -3.46
N SER A 174 -12.72 13.96 -3.95
CA SER A 174 -13.69 14.15 -5.03
C SER A 174 -14.79 15.16 -4.64
N ILE A 175 -15.35 15.03 -3.43
CA ILE A 175 -16.39 15.95 -2.92
C ILE A 175 -15.82 17.37 -2.75
N MET A 176 -14.62 17.51 -2.20
CA MET A 176 -13.95 18.80 -2.05
C MET A 176 -13.69 19.46 -3.40
N GLU A 177 -13.33 18.69 -4.41
CA GLU A 177 -13.15 19.21 -5.77
C GLU A 177 -14.46 19.65 -6.41
N VAL A 178 -15.57 18.92 -6.20
CA VAL A 178 -16.89 19.36 -6.64
C VAL A 178 -17.27 20.71 -6.00
N LYS A 179 -17.01 20.85 -4.69
CA LYS A 179 -17.27 22.09 -3.97
C LYS A 179 -16.41 23.25 -4.51
N ARG A 180 -15.10 23.05 -4.67
CA ARG A 180 -14.17 24.04 -5.22
C ARG A 180 -14.59 24.50 -6.62
N LYS A 181 -14.97 23.55 -7.49
CA LYS A 181 -15.44 23.84 -8.85
C LYS A 181 -16.80 24.56 -8.87
N SER A 182 -17.70 24.30 -7.92
CA SER A 182 -18.94 25.07 -7.80
C SER A 182 -18.63 26.54 -7.53
N VAL A 183 -17.77 26.82 -6.54
CA VAL A 183 -17.35 28.19 -6.22
C VAL A 183 -16.74 28.91 -7.43
N ALA A 184 -15.92 28.21 -8.22
CA ALA A 184 -15.35 28.76 -9.45
C ALA A 184 -16.41 29.10 -10.51
N ARG A 185 -17.47 28.29 -10.64
CA ARG A 185 -18.58 28.57 -11.56
C ARG A 185 -19.45 29.72 -11.08
N ASP A 186 -19.83 29.70 -9.81
CA ASP A 186 -20.77 30.65 -9.21
C ASP A 186 -20.22 32.09 -9.24
N HIS A 187 -18.90 32.24 -9.22
CA HIS A 187 -18.20 33.52 -9.32
C HIS A 187 -17.65 33.82 -10.73
N ASN A 188 -17.96 33.00 -11.75
CA ASN A 188 -17.45 33.12 -13.12
C ASN A 188 -15.90 33.14 -13.24
N MET A 189 -15.21 32.44 -12.34
CA MET A 189 -13.74 32.38 -12.25
C MET A 189 -13.14 31.10 -12.87
N LEU A 190 -13.82 30.52 -13.87
CA LEU A 190 -13.32 29.34 -14.56
C LEU A 190 -12.01 29.60 -15.31
N ASP A 191 -11.76 30.83 -15.75
CA ASP A 191 -10.54 31.28 -16.42
C ASP A 191 -9.62 32.11 -15.52
N ALA A 192 -9.90 32.13 -14.22
CA ALA A 192 -9.05 32.81 -13.25
C ALA A 192 -7.62 32.24 -13.26
N LEU A 193 -6.64 33.14 -13.27
CA LEU A 193 -5.24 32.77 -13.18
C LEU A 193 -4.93 32.31 -11.75
N PRO A 194 -4.37 31.10 -11.55
CA PRO A 194 -3.93 30.65 -10.23
C PRO A 194 -2.99 31.68 -9.59
N VAL A 195 -3.02 31.79 -8.26
CA VAL A 195 -2.24 32.76 -7.45
C VAL A 195 -2.63 34.23 -7.61
N LEU A 196 -2.95 34.71 -8.82
CA LEU A 196 -3.38 36.10 -9.07
C LEU A 196 -4.84 36.35 -8.68
N GLN A 197 -5.70 35.36 -8.90
CA GLN A 197 -7.13 35.42 -8.60
C GLN A 197 -7.53 34.15 -7.84
N PRO A 198 -7.24 34.08 -6.53
CA PRO A 198 -7.60 32.92 -5.73
C PRO A 198 -9.13 32.80 -5.64
N LEU A 199 -9.62 31.56 -5.72
CA LEU A 199 -11.02 31.27 -5.48
C LEU A 199 -11.37 31.59 -4.01
N PRO A 200 -12.56 32.13 -3.71
CA PRO A 200 -13.02 32.44 -2.35
C PRO A 200 -13.43 31.15 -1.60
N ILE A 201 -12.48 30.23 -1.50
CA ILE A 201 -12.57 28.98 -0.76
C ILE A 201 -11.21 28.74 -0.11
N SER A 202 -11.21 28.62 1.21
CA SER A 202 -9.98 28.42 1.97
C SER A 202 -9.32 27.08 1.63
N VAL A 203 -8.00 27.10 1.48
CA VAL A 203 -7.17 25.90 1.30
C VAL A 203 -7.32 24.90 2.46
N PHE A 204 -7.81 25.34 3.63
CA PHE A 204 -8.09 24.49 4.78
C PHE A 204 -9.10 23.37 4.47
N TRP A 205 -9.97 23.51 3.48
CA TRP A 205 -10.86 22.42 3.05
C TRP A 205 -10.10 21.18 2.53
N LEU A 206 -8.89 21.34 2.02
CA LEU A 206 -8.05 20.20 1.63
C LEU A 206 -7.51 19.44 2.85
N SER A 207 -7.51 20.05 4.05
CA SER A 207 -7.05 19.37 5.26
C SER A 207 -7.85 18.11 5.58
N PHE A 208 -9.14 18.04 5.21
CA PHE A 208 -10.00 16.87 5.47
C PHE A 208 -9.50 15.61 4.75
N GLN A 209 -9.20 15.72 3.44
CA GLN A 209 -8.66 14.59 2.68
C GLN A 209 -7.26 14.18 3.18
N TYR A 210 -6.42 15.16 3.54
CA TYR A 210 -5.08 14.92 4.08
C TYR A 210 -5.12 14.27 5.48
N PHE A 211 -6.05 14.68 6.33
CA PHE A 211 -6.26 14.10 7.67
C PHE A 211 -6.64 12.63 7.57
N ILE A 212 -7.68 12.31 6.78
CA ILE A 212 -8.14 10.93 6.60
C ILE A 212 -7.02 10.08 5.99
N PHE A 213 -6.29 10.61 5.01
CA PHE A 213 -5.17 9.90 4.41
C PHE A 213 -4.01 9.70 5.39
N GLY A 214 -3.69 10.69 6.23
CA GLY A 214 -2.65 10.56 7.25
C GLY A 214 -2.97 9.40 8.22
N ILE A 215 -4.22 9.30 8.67
CA ILE A 215 -4.66 8.16 9.48
C ILE A 215 -4.55 6.85 8.70
N ALA A 216 -4.99 6.84 7.44
CA ALA A 216 -4.88 5.69 6.57
C ALA A 216 -3.43 5.19 6.49
N ASP A 217 -2.50 6.11 6.21
CA ASP A 217 -1.07 5.87 6.02
C ASP A 217 -0.43 5.32 7.30
N MET A 218 -0.77 5.88 8.46
CA MET A 218 -0.35 5.34 9.75
C MET A 218 -0.71 3.87 9.90
N PHE A 219 -2.00 3.53 9.72
CA PHE A 219 -2.50 2.18 9.94
C PHE A 219 -1.92 1.18 8.94
N THR A 220 -1.84 1.55 7.66
CA THR A 220 -1.26 0.68 6.63
C THR A 220 0.24 0.50 6.83
N TYR A 221 1.00 1.58 7.00
CA TYR A 221 2.46 1.51 7.07
C TYR A 221 2.94 0.77 8.32
N VAL A 222 2.38 1.11 9.49
CA VAL A 222 2.69 0.41 10.75
C VAL A 222 2.22 -1.05 10.67
N GLY A 223 1.00 -1.30 10.17
CA GLY A 223 0.47 -2.65 10.01
C GLY A 223 1.33 -3.51 9.07
N LEU A 224 1.80 -2.95 7.97
CA LEU A 224 2.64 -3.63 6.99
C LEU A 224 4.03 -3.93 7.55
N LEU A 225 4.67 -2.98 8.22
CA LEU A 225 5.96 -3.17 8.85
C LEU A 225 5.89 -4.26 9.93
N GLU A 226 4.95 -4.17 10.86
CA GLU A 226 4.83 -5.16 11.94
C GLU A 226 4.45 -6.55 11.41
N PHE A 227 3.48 -6.63 10.48
CA PHE A 227 3.13 -7.89 9.80
C PHE A 227 4.40 -8.52 9.24
N PHE A 228 5.23 -7.72 8.59
CA PHE A 228 6.43 -8.23 7.98
C PHE A 228 7.50 -8.66 8.96
N TYR A 229 7.83 -7.82 9.93
CA TYR A 229 8.80 -8.19 10.96
C TYR A 229 8.37 -9.44 11.73
N SER A 230 7.06 -9.68 11.84
CA SER A 230 6.48 -10.86 12.51
C SER A 230 6.52 -12.13 11.66
N GLU A 231 6.30 -12.02 10.34
CA GLU A 231 6.18 -13.17 9.43
C GLU A 231 7.49 -13.46 8.68
N ALA A 232 8.37 -12.47 8.48
CA ALA A 232 9.63 -12.63 7.76
C ALA A 232 10.59 -13.57 8.50
N PRO A 233 11.27 -14.46 7.75
CA PRO A 233 12.39 -15.23 8.27
C PRO A 233 13.50 -14.31 8.79
N GLN A 234 14.23 -14.73 9.84
CA GLN A 234 15.24 -13.89 10.50
C GLN A 234 16.29 -13.34 9.52
N GLY A 235 16.80 -14.18 8.62
CA GLY A 235 17.77 -13.79 7.59
C GLY A 235 17.20 -12.96 6.42
N LEU A 236 15.89 -12.76 6.33
CA LEU A 236 15.21 -12.07 5.21
C LEU A 236 14.47 -10.78 5.65
N LYS A 237 14.69 -10.33 6.89
CA LYS A 237 14.14 -9.06 7.38
C LYS A 237 14.63 -7.83 6.60
N THR A 238 15.77 -7.86 5.92
CA THR A 238 16.20 -6.70 5.09
C THR A 238 15.51 -6.68 3.73
N VAL A 239 15.30 -7.85 3.13
CA VAL A 239 14.49 -8.02 1.90
C VAL A 239 13.10 -7.44 2.10
N SER A 240 12.66 -7.41 3.35
CA SER A 240 11.37 -6.93 3.74
C SER A 240 11.15 -5.44 3.49
N THR A 241 12.12 -4.63 3.92
CA THR A 241 12.11 -3.19 3.65
C THR A 241 12.19 -2.91 2.15
N CYS A 242 12.91 -3.74 1.37
CA CYS A 242 12.96 -3.60 -0.08
C CYS A 242 11.60 -3.78 -0.76
N PHE A 243 10.76 -4.72 -0.29
CA PHE A 243 9.41 -4.90 -0.83
C PHE A 243 8.52 -3.67 -0.58
N LEU A 244 8.65 -3.04 0.58
CA LEU A 244 7.92 -1.81 0.89
C LEU A 244 8.27 -0.68 -0.08
N TRP A 245 9.56 -0.40 -0.25
CA TRP A 245 10.01 0.64 -1.19
C TRP A 245 9.68 0.30 -2.65
N THR A 246 9.72 -0.98 -3.00
CA THR A 246 9.31 -1.45 -4.34
C THR A 246 7.83 -1.21 -4.58
N SER A 247 6.97 -1.55 -3.61
CA SER A 247 5.53 -1.26 -3.68
C SER A 247 5.29 0.25 -3.83
N MET A 248 6.06 1.07 -3.10
CA MET A 248 5.94 2.52 -3.20
C MET A 248 6.31 3.00 -4.61
N ALA A 249 7.47 2.60 -5.13
CA ALA A 249 7.90 2.95 -6.49
C ALA A 249 6.88 2.52 -7.56
N LEU A 250 6.36 1.29 -7.46
CA LEU A 250 5.30 0.79 -8.35
C LEU A 250 4.03 1.64 -8.27
N GLY A 251 3.66 2.13 -7.09
CA GLY A 251 2.51 3.02 -6.92
C GLY A 251 2.68 4.37 -7.63
N TYR A 252 3.86 4.97 -7.53
CA TYR A 252 4.19 6.21 -8.27
C TYR A 252 4.22 6.00 -9.79
N TYR A 253 4.79 4.89 -10.26
CA TYR A 253 4.73 4.57 -11.70
C TYR A 253 3.31 4.32 -12.18
N LEU A 254 2.51 3.59 -11.40
CA LEU A 254 1.12 3.32 -11.72
C LEU A 254 0.28 4.61 -11.72
N SER A 255 0.59 5.57 -10.85
CA SER A 255 0.00 6.92 -10.88
C SER A 255 0.19 7.58 -12.26
N THR A 256 1.43 7.64 -12.74
CA THR A 256 1.74 8.24 -14.05
C THR A 256 1.02 7.51 -15.18
N ILE A 257 1.05 6.18 -15.17
CA ILE A 257 0.38 5.34 -16.18
C ILE A 257 -1.14 5.59 -16.15
N LEU A 258 -1.74 5.65 -14.96
CA LEU A 258 -3.17 5.83 -14.81
C LEU A 258 -3.61 7.21 -15.33
N VAL A 259 -2.86 8.28 -15.03
CA VAL A 259 -3.13 9.62 -15.57
C VAL A 259 -3.07 9.61 -17.11
N GLN A 260 -2.09 8.94 -17.70
CA GLN A 260 -1.99 8.80 -19.16
C GLN A 260 -3.16 8.02 -19.76
N ILE A 261 -3.56 6.91 -19.14
CA ILE A 261 -4.70 6.09 -19.58
C ILE A 261 -5.98 6.93 -19.54
N VAL A 262 -6.24 7.62 -18.42
CA VAL A 262 -7.43 8.44 -18.24
C VAL A 262 -7.47 9.56 -19.28
N ASN A 263 -6.36 10.28 -19.49
CA ASN A 263 -6.29 11.33 -20.49
C ASN A 263 -6.53 10.79 -21.91
N ARG A 264 -5.94 9.65 -22.25
CA ARG A 264 -6.15 9.01 -23.57
C ARG A 264 -7.60 8.55 -23.76
N ALA A 265 -8.19 7.92 -22.75
CA ALA A 265 -9.56 7.42 -22.80
C ALA A 265 -10.60 8.56 -22.91
N THR A 266 -10.29 9.73 -22.34
CA THR A 266 -11.23 10.86 -22.24
C THR A 266 -10.95 11.96 -23.25
N LYS A 267 -9.94 11.77 -24.12
CA LYS A 267 -9.48 12.72 -25.13
C LYS A 267 -10.59 13.18 -26.08
N HIS A 268 -11.47 12.28 -26.48
CA HIS A 268 -12.55 12.57 -27.43
C HIS A 268 -13.85 13.05 -26.75
N ILE A 269 -13.92 12.96 -25.41
CA ILE A 269 -15.12 13.28 -24.64
C ILE A 269 -15.05 14.71 -24.09
N THR A 270 -13.85 15.26 -23.95
CA THR A 270 -13.61 16.57 -23.32
C THR A 270 -12.96 17.54 -24.28
N ASN A 271 -13.44 18.79 -24.31
CA ASN A 271 -12.87 19.85 -25.15
C ASN A 271 -11.41 20.19 -24.79
N SER A 272 -10.94 19.81 -23.60
CA SER A 272 -9.56 19.97 -23.11
C SER A 272 -8.60 18.86 -23.56
N GLY A 273 -9.07 17.86 -24.31
CA GLY A 273 -8.23 16.74 -24.78
C GLY A 273 -7.90 15.69 -23.70
N GLY A 274 -8.67 15.66 -22.60
CA GLY A 274 -8.59 14.70 -21.51
C GLY A 274 -9.07 15.28 -20.17
N TRP A 275 -9.43 14.41 -19.21
CA TRP A 275 -9.85 14.83 -17.85
C TRP A 275 -8.81 15.69 -17.12
N LEU A 276 -7.52 15.42 -17.34
CA LEU A 276 -6.38 16.06 -16.65
C LEU A 276 -5.39 16.70 -17.63
N ALA A 277 -5.72 16.77 -18.92
CA ALA A 277 -4.79 17.21 -19.97
C ALA A 277 -4.64 18.74 -20.07
N GLY A 278 -5.63 19.50 -19.59
CA GLY A 278 -5.60 20.96 -19.65
C GLY A 278 -4.72 21.57 -18.57
N ASN A 279 -4.08 22.72 -18.87
CA ASN A 279 -3.33 23.50 -17.87
C ASN A 279 -4.23 24.22 -16.87
N ASN A 280 -5.54 24.29 -17.13
CA ASN A 280 -6.52 24.94 -16.26
C ASN A 280 -7.31 23.91 -15.45
N ILE A 281 -6.93 23.76 -14.18
CA ILE A 281 -7.57 22.82 -13.24
C ILE A 281 -9.05 23.13 -12.97
N ASN A 282 -9.50 24.38 -13.17
CA ASN A 282 -10.91 24.76 -13.02
C ASN A 282 -11.79 24.13 -14.11
N LYS A 283 -11.21 23.91 -15.30
CA LYS A 283 -11.88 23.28 -16.46
C LYS A 283 -11.66 21.76 -16.50
N ASN A 284 -10.60 21.25 -15.87
CA ASN A 284 -10.33 19.81 -15.77
C ASN A 284 -11.37 19.06 -14.93
N HIS A 285 -11.45 17.75 -15.13
CA HIS A 285 -12.37 16.86 -14.44
C HIS A 285 -11.71 16.08 -13.30
N LEU A 286 -10.95 16.80 -12.46
CA LEU A 286 -10.22 16.19 -11.34
C LEU A 286 -11.14 15.47 -10.34
N ASN A 287 -12.37 15.96 -10.15
CA ASN A 287 -13.36 15.30 -9.30
C ASN A 287 -13.68 13.87 -9.76
N LEU A 288 -13.78 13.64 -11.08
CA LEU A 288 -14.03 12.32 -11.65
C LEU A 288 -12.81 11.42 -11.51
N PHE A 289 -11.61 11.98 -11.61
CA PHE A 289 -10.37 11.24 -11.38
C PHE A 289 -10.24 10.79 -9.92
N TYR A 290 -10.51 11.66 -8.94
CA TYR A 290 -10.55 11.25 -7.53
C TYR A 290 -11.64 10.22 -7.24
N LEU A 291 -12.81 10.33 -7.88
CA LEU A 291 -13.86 9.31 -7.77
C LEU A 291 -13.40 7.96 -8.32
N LEU A 292 -12.71 7.95 -9.47
CA LEU A 292 -12.11 6.74 -10.02
C LEU A 292 -11.12 6.10 -9.05
N LEU A 293 -10.27 6.91 -8.39
CA LEU A 293 -9.33 6.42 -7.38
C LEU A 293 -10.01 5.89 -6.13
N ALA A 294 -11.11 6.52 -5.70
CA ALA A 294 -11.91 6.03 -4.59
C ALA A 294 -12.49 4.65 -4.89
N LEU A 295 -13.07 4.46 -6.08
CA LEU A 295 -13.61 3.18 -6.54
C LEU A 295 -12.52 2.12 -6.72
N LEU A 296 -11.38 2.49 -7.33
CA LEU A 296 -10.25 1.58 -7.50
C LEU A 296 -9.68 1.13 -6.15
N SER A 297 -9.59 2.05 -5.18
CA SER A 297 -9.17 1.74 -3.80
C SER A 297 -10.18 0.85 -3.08
N LEU A 298 -11.47 1.03 -3.33
CA LEU A 298 -12.52 0.18 -2.76
C LEU A 298 -12.47 -1.25 -3.32
N VAL A 299 -12.29 -1.39 -4.63
CA VAL A 299 -12.10 -2.70 -5.27
C VAL A 299 -10.83 -3.37 -4.73
N ASN A 300 -9.74 -2.61 -4.59
CA ASN A 300 -8.50 -3.09 -3.99
C ASN A 300 -8.70 -3.55 -2.53
N PHE A 301 -9.49 -2.83 -1.73
CA PHE A 301 -9.85 -3.26 -0.39
C PHE A 301 -10.65 -4.58 -0.39
N CYS A 302 -11.60 -4.77 -1.31
CA CYS A 302 -12.32 -6.04 -1.43
C CYS A 302 -11.39 -7.21 -1.80
N VAL A 303 -10.44 -6.98 -2.72
CA VAL A 303 -9.39 -7.95 -3.06
C VAL A 303 -8.52 -8.26 -1.84
N TYR A 304 -8.14 -7.23 -1.08
CA TYR A 304 -7.39 -7.37 0.16
C TYR A 304 -8.14 -8.21 1.19
N LEU A 305 -9.44 -8.01 1.38
CA LEU A 305 -10.26 -8.84 2.28
C LEU A 305 -10.25 -10.31 1.86
N PHE A 306 -10.36 -10.59 0.55
CA PHE A 306 -10.25 -11.95 0.03
C PHE A 306 -8.87 -12.56 0.34
N VAL A 307 -7.79 -11.83 0.04
CA VAL A 307 -6.41 -12.29 0.29
C VAL A 307 -6.15 -12.52 1.78
N SER A 308 -6.51 -11.55 2.63
CA SER A 308 -6.29 -11.62 4.08
C SER A 308 -7.10 -12.73 4.74
N SER A 309 -8.33 -12.99 4.28
CA SER A 309 -9.14 -14.12 4.79
C SER A 309 -8.54 -15.49 4.49
N ARG A 310 -7.74 -15.60 3.42
CA ARG A 310 -7.05 -16.83 3.02
C ARG A 310 -5.64 -16.94 3.60
N TYR A 311 -5.11 -15.86 4.19
CA TYR A 311 -3.78 -15.84 4.77
C TYR A 311 -3.78 -16.59 6.10
N LYS A 312 -2.94 -17.63 6.21
CA LYS A 312 -2.74 -18.37 7.46
C LYS A 312 -1.50 -17.81 8.16
N TYR A 313 -1.71 -17.16 9.31
CA TYR A 313 -0.63 -16.67 10.16
C TYR A 313 0.35 -17.79 10.55
N ARG A 314 1.61 -17.42 10.79
CA ARG A 314 2.58 -18.36 11.33
C ARG A 314 2.19 -18.72 12.77
N SER A 315 2.02 -20.01 13.06
CA SER A 315 1.96 -20.49 14.44
C SER A 315 3.29 -20.15 15.11
N LYS A 316 3.24 -19.30 16.15
CA LYS A 316 4.34 -19.17 17.10
C LYS A 316 4.19 -20.34 18.07
N ASN A 317 5.16 -21.26 18.05
CA ASN A 317 5.32 -22.22 19.14
C ASN A 317 5.70 -21.47 20.42
#